data_AF-A0A0T7GPQ6-F1
#
_entry.id   AF-A0A0T7GPQ6-F1
#
_cell.length_a   1.000
_cell.length_b   1.000
_cell.length_c   1.000
_cell.angle_alpha   90.00
_cell.angle_beta   90.00
_cell.angle_gamma   90.00
#
_symmetry.space_group_name_H-M   'P 1'
#
loop_
_entity.id
_entity.type
_entity.pdbx_description
1 polymer ?
#
loop_
_entity_poly.entity_id
_entity_poly.type
_entity_poly.pdbx_seq_one_letter_code
_entity_poly.pdbx_strand_id
1 'polypeptide(L)'
;MSEFLQFAINKSPLRLTLDDIVRWAGAFNHWDFYNSAALEIAKGYHRGELSYTFCDGVMNDLWSGVQEGFGPGKNEVPEPFFEIYEAFDAGEYHRKHDKTDDPVVEFTDPAIAELAIRFNL
;
A
#
# COMPACT_ATOMS: atom_id res chain seq x y z
N MET A 1 -13.20 -8.61 1.03
CA MET A 1 -12.35 -8.39 -0.14
C MET A 1 -13.16 -7.61 -1.16
N SER A 2 -12.76 -6.39 -1.48
CA SER A 2 -13.39 -5.51 -2.48
C SER A 2 -13.15 -6.04 -3.88
N GLU A 3 -13.96 -5.55 -4.83
CA GLU A 3 -13.77 -5.85 -6.24
C GLU A 3 -12.43 -5.32 -6.77
N PHE A 4 -11.95 -4.18 -6.24
CA PHE A 4 -10.64 -3.63 -6.57
C PHE A 4 -9.52 -4.58 -6.16
N LEU A 5 -9.52 -5.04 -4.89
CA LEU A 5 -8.48 -5.93 -4.41
C LEU A 5 -8.51 -7.29 -5.13
N GLN A 6 -9.71 -7.81 -5.41
CA GLN A 6 -9.86 -9.02 -6.22
C GLN A 6 -9.30 -8.84 -7.65
N PHE A 7 -9.51 -7.67 -8.26
CA PHE A 7 -8.93 -7.33 -9.55
C PHE A 7 -7.40 -7.27 -9.48
N ALA A 8 -6.83 -6.60 -8.48
CA ALA A 8 -5.39 -6.52 -8.28
C ALA A 8 -4.76 -7.91 -8.09
N ILE A 9 -5.38 -8.78 -7.29
CA ILE A 9 -4.97 -10.18 -7.11
C ILE A 9 -4.97 -10.94 -8.43
N ASN A 10 -6.05 -10.82 -9.22
CA ASN A 10 -6.17 -11.52 -10.50
C ASN A 10 -5.19 -11.00 -11.57
N LYS A 11 -4.72 -9.76 -11.43
CA LYS A 11 -3.77 -9.14 -12.36
C LYS A 11 -2.32 -9.51 -12.03
N SER A 12 -2.01 -9.81 -10.77
CA SER A 12 -0.69 -10.26 -10.33
C SER A 12 -0.20 -11.46 -11.17
N PRO A 13 1.08 -11.49 -11.60
CA PRO A 13 2.19 -10.61 -11.18
C PRO A 13 2.30 -9.29 -11.97
N LEU A 14 1.35 -8.97 -12.86
CA LEU A 14 1.37 -7.70 -13.57
C LEU A 14 1.01 -6.54 -12.64
N ARG A 15 1.69 -5.41 -12.80
CA ARG A 15 1.46 -4.16 -12.07
C ARG A 15 0.18 -3.46 -12.52
N LEU A 16 -0.44 -2.72 -11.60
CA LEU A 16 -1.52 -1.80 -11.95
C LEU A 16 -0.96 -0.66 -12.81
N THR A 17 -1.68 -0.26 -13.84
CA THR A 17 -1.37 0.94 -14.62
C THR A 17 -2.10 2.15 -14.06
N LEU A 18 -1.69 3.36 -14.47
CA LEU A 18 -2.46 4.58 -14.16
C LEU A 18 -3.91 4.50 -14.67
N ASP A 19 -4.15 3.86 -15.83
CA ASP A 19 -5.50 3.64 -16.34
C ASP A 19 -6.33 2.72 -15.43
N ASP A 20 -5.71 1.68 -14.85
CA ASP A 20 -6.39 0.84 -13.85
C ASP A 20 -6.74 1.67 -12.60
N ILE A 21 -5.82 2.53 -12.15
CA ILE A 21 -6.06 3.40 -11.00
C ILE A 21 -7.21 4.36 -11.29
N VAL A 22 -7.22 5.04 -12.44
CA VAL A 22 -8.35 5.91 -12.82
C VAL A 22 -9.66 5.13 -12.92
N ARG A 23 -9.62 3.90 -13.46
CA ARG A 23 -10.80 3.02 -13.53
C ARG A 23 -11.40 2.74 -12.15
N TRP A 24 -10.58 2.51 -11.14
CA TRP A 24 -11.04 2.12 -9.81
C TRP A 24 -11.25 3.30 -8.85
N ALA A 25 -10.35 4.28 -8.88
CA ALA A 25 -10.41 5.50 -8.06
C ALA A 25 -11.37 6.55 -8.66
N GLY A 26 -11.66 6.52 -9.97
CA GLY A 26 -12.43 7.55 -10.67
C GLY A 26 -11.66 8.84 -10.96
N ALA A 27 -10.74 9.23 -10.08
CA ALA A 27 -9.79 10.32 -10.25
C ALA A 27 -8.56 10.11 -9.37
N PHE A 28 -7.41 10.67 -9.77
CA PHE A 28 -6.15 10.50 -9.02
C PHE A 28 -6.15 11.14 -7.64
N ASN A 29 -6.99 12.15 -7.40
CA ASN A 29 -7.12 12.83 -6.11
C ASN A 29 -8.27 12.30 -5.24
N HIS A 30 -8.80 11.10 -5.53
CA HIS A 30 -9.85 10.48 -4.73
C HIS A 30 -9.26 9.81 -3.48
N TRP A 31 -8.89 10.62 -2.49
CA TRP A 31 -8.23 10.19 -1.25
C TRP A 31 -8.96 9.09 -0.47
N ASP A 32 -10.29 9.12 -0.41
CA ASP A 32 -11.07 8.09 0.28
C ASP A 32 -10.91 6.69 -0.34
N PHE A 33 -10.71 6.62 -1.67
CA PHE A 33 -10.42 5.35 -2.34
C PHE A 33 -9.07 4.80 -1.89
N TYR A 34 -8.01 5.60 -1.93
CA TYR A 34 -6.66 5.18 -1.53
C TYR A 34 -6.62 4.74 -0.07
N ASN A 35 -7.25 5.51 0.82
CA ASN A 35 -7.38 5.18 2.23
C ASN A 35 -8.06 3.83 2.44
N SER A 36 -9.21 3.61 1.77
CA SER A 36 -9.96 2.36 1.88
C SER A 36 -9.20 1.17 1.30
N ALA A 37 -8.53 1.36 0.16
CA ALA A 37 -7.72 0.34 -0.50
C ALA A 37 -6.52 -0.07 0.37
N ALA A 38 -5.77 0.89 0.90
CA ALA A 38 -4.62 0.64 1.76
C ALA A 38 -5.01 -0.13 3.03
N LEU A 39 -6.10 0.27 3.70
CA LEU A 39 -6.61 -0.44 4.88
C LEU A 39 -6.96 -1.90 4.56
N GLU A 40 -7.57 -2.15 3.40
CA GLU A 40 -7.91 -3.52 3.00
C GLU A 40 -6.67 -4.36 2.66
N ILE A 41 -5.67 -3.78 2.00
CA ILE A 41 -4.38 -4.42 1.70
C ILE A 41 -3.63 -4.76 2.99
N ALA A 42 -3.52 -3.79 3.91
CA ALA A 42 -2.89 -3.98 5.21
C ALA A 42 -3.59 -5.09 6.02
N LYS A 43 -4.92 -5.12 5.99
CA LYS A 43 -5.73 -6.17 6.64
C LYS A 43 -5.46 -7.56 6.08
N GLY A 44 -5.42 -7.70 4.75
CA GLY A 44 -5.10 -8.97 4.10
C GLY A 44 -3.67 -9.44 4.40
N TYR A 45 -2.70 -8.52 4.41
CA TYR A 45 -1.33 -8.81 4.81
C TYR A 45 -1.24 -9.26 6.28
N HIS A 46 -1.84 -8.50 7.19
CA HIS A 46 -1.83 -8.79 8.63
C HIS A 46 -2.41 -10.17 8.97
N ARG A 47 -3.41 -10.61 8.20
CA ARG A 47 -4.05 -11.94 8.35
C ARG A 47 -3.27 -13.08 7.69
N GLY A 48 -2.16 -12.79 7.01
CA GLY A 48 -1.38 -13.77 6.25
C GLY A 48 -2.08 -14.24 4.96
N GLU A 49 -3.07 -13.49 4.48
CA GLU A 49 -3.84 -13.80 3.26
C GLU A 49 -3.13 -13.29 1.99
N LEU A 50 -2.31 -12.25 2.13
CA LEU A 50 -1.55 -11.60 1.05
C LEU A 50 -0.05 -11.60 1.38
N SER A 51 0.79 -11.79 0.37
CA SER A 51 2.25 -11.75 0.55
C SER A 51 2.79 -10.33 0.58
N TYR A 52 3.94 -10.13 1.22
CA TYR A 52 4.65 -8.84 1.26
C TYR A 52 4.84 -8.28 -0.15
N THR A 53 5.44 -9.05 -1.05
CA THR A 53 5.73 -8.62 -2.43
C THR A 53 4.50 -8.19 -3.21
N PHE A 54 3.34 -8.80 -2.95
CA PHE A 54 2.09 -8.36 -3.57
C PHE A 54 1.62 -7.03 -2.98
N CYS A 55 1.57 -6.92 -1.64
CA CYS A 55 1.08 -5.72 -0.97
C CYS A 55 1.96 -4.51 -1.24
N ASP A 56 3.27 -4.65 -1.04
CA ASP A 56 4.27 -3.64 -1.37
C ASP A 56 4.12 -3.16 -2.82
N GLY A 57 3.92 -4.13 -3.73
CA GLY A 57 3.70 -3.81 -5.12
C GLY A 57 2.45 -2.97 -5.38
N VAL A 58 1.29 -3.41 -4.90
CA VAL A 58 0.05 -2.66 -5.10
C VAL A 58 0.13 -1.27 -4.42
N MET A 59 0.77 -1.16 -3.26
CA MET A 59 0.96 0.12 -2.57
C MET A 59 1.84 1.09 -3.37
N ASN A 60 2.94 0.61 -3.96
CA ASN A 60 3.78 1.40 -4.85
C ASN A 60 3.04 1.86 -6.13
N ASP A 61 2.19 1.00 -6.70
CA ASP A 61 1.37 1.38 -7.86
C ASP A 61 0.34 2.47 -7.47
N LEU A 62 -0.35 2.28 -6.35
CA LEU A 62 -1.30 3.27 -5.82
C LEU A 62 -0.61 4.60 -5.47
N TRP A 63 0.61 4.56 -4.94
CA TRP A 63 1.40 5.76 -4.64
C TRP A 63 1.70 6.56 -5.91
N SER A 64 2.00 5.89 -7.02
CA SER A 64 2.14 6.56 -8.32
C SER A 64 0.85 7.30 -8.72
N GLY A 65 -0.32 6.69 -8.47
CA GLY A 65 -1.62 7.35 -8.68
C GLY A 65 -1.86 8.54 -7.76
N VAL A 66 -1.46 8.46 -6.49
CA VAL A 66 -1.54 9.57 -5.53
C VAL A 66 -0.68 10.75 -6.00
N GLN A 67 0.54 10.49 -6.48
CA GLN A 67 1.44 11.52 -7.00
C GLN A 67 0.86 12.27 -8.20
N GLU A 68 0.20 11.57 -9.13
CA GLU A 68 -0.52 12.18 -10.25
C GLU A 68 -1.71 13.06 -9.80
N GLY A 69 -2.25 12.80 -8.60
CA GLY A 69 -3.36 13.54 -8.01
C GLY A 69 -2.95 14.85 -7.34
N PHE A 70 -1.65 15.10 -7.15
CA PHE A 70 -1.17 16.31 -6.50
C PHE A 70 -1.45 17.57 -7.32
N GLY A 71 -1.98 18.58 -6.66
CA GLY A 71 -2.27 19.89 -7.26
C GLY A 71 -1.07 20.84 -7.15
N PRO A 72 -1.07 21.96 -7.90
CA PRO A 72 -0.04 22.99 -7.75
C PRO A 72 0.09 23.46 -6.29
N GLY A 73 1.26 23.20 -5.69
CA GLY A 73 1.56 23.59 -4.31
C GLY A 73 0.82 22.78 -3.23
N LYS A 74 0.24 21.63 -3.57
CA LYS A 74 -0.46 20.74 -2.62
C LYS A 74 0.07 19.32 -2.72
N ASN A 75 0.84 18.92 -1.72
CA ASN A 75 1.31 17.54 -1.52
C ASN A 75 0.65 16.92 -0.28
N GLU A 76 -0.63 17.20 -0.07
CA GLU A 76 -1.39 16.56 1.01
C GLU A 76 -1.55 15.08 0.65
N VAL A 77 -0.80 14.24 1.37
CA VAL A 77 -0.89 12.79 1.23
C VAL A 77 -2.13 12.29 1.98
N PRO A 78 -2.89 11.35 1.40
CA PRO A 78 -4.07 10.79 2.06
C PRO A 78 -3.65 9.93 3.26
N GLU A 79 -4.31 10.13 4.39
CA GLU A 79 -4.16 9.29 5.59
C GLU A 79 -5.41 8.44 5.84
N PRO A 80 -5.28 7.14 6.13
CA PRO A 80 -4.05 6.44 6.55
C PRO A 80 -3.26 5.77 5.41
N PHE A 81 -3.53 6.10 4.15
CA PHE A 81 -2.81 5.50 3.02
C PHE A 81 -1.30 5.70 3.13
N PHE A 82 -0.83 6.90 3.48
CA PHE A 82 0.60 7.20 3.50
C PHE A 82 1.32 6.44 4.61
N GLU A 83 0.78 6.40 5.83
CA GLU A 83 1.34 5.56 6.91
C GLU A 83 1.45 4.08 6.53
N ILE A 84 0.45 3.54 5.81
CA ILE A 84 0.47 2.14 5.35
C ILE A 84 1.50 1.96 4.23
N TYR A 85 1.60 2.91 3.30
CA TYR A 85 2.63 2.90 2.26
C TYR A 85 4.03 2.89 2.87
N GLU A 86 4.31 3.76 3.84
CA GLU A 86 5.59 3.81 4.55
C GLU A 86 5.89 2.50 5.29
N ALA A 87 4.88 1.84 5.86
CA ALA A 87 5.05 0.54 6.52
C ALA A 87 5.51 -0.56 5.54
N PHE A 88 5.00 -0.56 4.30
CA PHE A 88 5.46 -1.50 3.28
C PHE A 88 6.83 -1.09 2.70
N ASP A 89 7.03 0.19 2.38
CA ASP A 89 8.32 0.74 1.89
C ASP A 89 9.48 0.46 2.86
N ALA A 90 9.20 0.48 4.17
CA ALA A 90 10.16 0.11 5.20
C ALA A 90 10.74 -1.30 5.05
N GLY A 91 10.04 -2.23 4.40
CA GLY A 91 10.48 -3.61 4.14
C GLY A 91 11.38 -3.76 2.91
N GLU A 92 11.57 -2.71 2.10
CA GLU A 92 12.38 -2.78 0.88
C GLU A 92 13.90 -2.75 1.17
N TYR A 93 14.31 -2.14 2.29
CA TYR A 93 15.71 -1.79 2.54
C TYR A 93 16.27 -2.43 3.82
N HIS A 94 17.39 -3.13 3.64
CA HIS A 94 18.27 -3.50 4.75
C HIS A 94 18.85 -2.25 5.42
N ARG A 95 18.71 -2.15 6.74
CA ARG A 95 19.32 -1.10 7.55
C ARG A 95 20.70 -1.51 8.05
N LYS A 96 20.98 -2.80 8.17
CA LYS A 96 22.32 -3.30 8.49
C LYS A 96 23.16 -3.34 7.22
N HIS A 97 24.40 -2.85 7.31
CA HIS A 97 25.32 -2.85 6.16
C HIS A 97 25.66 -4.27 5.67
N ASP A 98 25.68 -5.24 6.60
CA ASP A 98 25.93 -6.65 6.30
C ASP A 98 24.69 -7.41 5.80
N LYS A 99 23.52 -6.75 5.72
CA LYS A 99 22.24 -7.30 5.28
C LYS A 99 21.80 -8.56 6.04
N THR A 100 22.19 -8.66 7.31
CA THR A 100 21.79 -9.78 8.18
C THR A 100 20.40 -9.60 8.79
N ASP A 101 19.82 -8.40 8.65
CA ASP A 101 18.42 -8.13 8.97
C ASP A 101 17.47 -8.71 7.93
N ASP A 102 16.26 -9.03 8.36
CA ASP A 102 15.11 -9.23 7.49
C ASP A 102 14.23 -7.97 7.60
N PRO A 103 14.24 -7.07 6.60
CA PRO A 103 13.55 -5.80 6.74
C PRO A 103 12.02 -5.94 6.86
N VAL A 104 11.45 -6.99 6.26
CA VAL A 104 10.01 -7.24 6.35
C VAL A 104 9.65 -7.61 7.78
N VAL A 105 10.37 -8.58 8.35
CA VAL A 105 10.14 -9.06 9.73
C VAL A 105 10.49 -8.00 10.77
N GLU A 106 11.58 -7.26 10.55
CA GLU A 106 12.08 -6.28 11.51
C GLU A 106 11.32 -4.93 11.44
N PHE A 107 10.67 -4.58 10.32
CA PHE A 107 10.06 -3.24 10.13
C PHE A 107 8.63 -3.25 9.58
N THR A 108 8.34 -3.97 8.49
CA THR A 108 6.96 -3.99 7.94
C THR A 108 5.99 -4.70 8.86
N ASP A 109 6.32 -5.91 9.33
CA ASP A 109 5.47 -6.70 10.21
C ASP A 109 5.06 -5.96 11.49
N PRO A 110 5.99 -5.36 12.27
CA PRO A 110 5.60 -4.60 13.45
C PRO A 110 4.79 -3.33 13.12
N ALA A 111 5.13 -2.63 12.03
CA ALA A 111 4.39 -1.42 11.63
C ALA A 111 2.94 -1.75 11.23
N ILE A 112 2.73 -2.79 10.41
CA ILE A 112 1.39 -3.24 10.04
C ILE A 112 0.62 -3.77 11.26
N ALA A 113 1.29 -4.46 12.20
CA ALA A 113 0.63 -4.90 13.44
C ALA A 113 0.15 -3.72 14.30
N GLU A 114 0.92 -2.62 14.39
CA GLU A 114 0.48 -1.40 15.07
C GLU A 114 -0.73 -0.76 14.37
N LEU A 115 -0.67 -0.62 13.04
CA LEU A 115 -1.76 -0.07 12.23
C LEU A 115 -3.02 -0.96 12.33
N ALA A 116 -2.86 -2.28 12.41
CA ALA A 116 -3.97 -3.22 12.61
C ALA A 116 -4.72 -2.97 13.92
N ILE A 117 -4.00 -2.66 15.01
CA ILE A 117 -4.61 -2.28 16.30
C ILE A 117 -5.32 -0.93 16.16
N ARG A 118 -4.65 0.08 15.57
CA ARG A 118 -5.19 1.45 15.45
C ARG A 118 -6.45 1.52 14.59
N PHE A 119 -6.52 0.74 13.52
CA PHE A 119 -7.63 0.74 12.56
C PHE A 119 -8.57 -0.46 12.68
N ASN A 120 -8.35 -1.33 13.66
CA ASN A 120 -9.18 -2.52 13.92
C ASN A 120 -9.36 -3.41 12.68
N LEU A 121 -8.24 -3.77 12.05
CA LEU A 121 -8.15 -4.56 10.81
C LEU A 121 -8.50 -6.05 11.01
#